data_AF-F4XJH2-F1
#
_entry.id   AF-F4XJH2-F1
#
_cell.length_a   1.000
_cell.length_b   1.000
_cell.length_c   1.000
_cell.angle_alpha   90.00
_cell.angle_beta   90.00
_cell.angle_gamma   90.00
#
_symmetry.space_group_name_H-M   'P 1'
#
loop_
_entity.id
_entity.type
_entity.pdbx_description
1 polymer ?
#
loop_
_entity_poly.entity_id
_entity_poly.type
_entity_poly.pdbx_seq_one_letter_code
_entity_poly.pdbx_strand_id
1 'polypeptide(L)'
;MSKNLSNLKLLKKIVYRLLKLIQSISLAILILSVSVLPVFAQESLNVSNQDLPMVSTANDSQLELTKFQDIEKFSDDFFVNQMAENHIPGAVFTLVKDDKILFSKGYGYANLEDKIPVIPNKTLFRVGSVSKLVTSTAVMQLVEQGKLKLHEDINQYLK
;
A
#
# COMPACT_ATOMS: atom_id res chain seq x y z
N MET A 1 43.99 26.01 -20.67
CA MET A 1 42.55 25.71 -20.60
C MET A 1 42.21 24.26 -20.22
N SER A 2 43.16 23.30 -20.14
CA SER A 2 42.85 21.87 -19.89
C SER A 2 42.78 21.43 -18.42
N LYS A 3 43.37 22.18 -17.45
CA LYS A 3 43.36 21.80 -16.02
C LYS A 3 41.95 21.80 -15.40
N ASN A 4 41.08 22.74 -15.77
CA ASN A 4 39.71 22.82 -15.24
C ASN A 4 38.83 21.64 -15.66
N LEU A 5 39.08 21.03 -16.83
CA LEU A 5 38.32 19.87 -17.29
C LEU A 5 38.69 18.59 -16.53
N SER A 6 39.94 18.47 -16.08
CA SER A 6 40.40 17.34 -15.26
C SER A 6 39.82 17.37 -13.84
N ASN A 7 39.75 18.56 -13.23
CA ASN A 7 39.16 18.75 -11.91
C ASN A 7 37.66 18.48 -11.90
N LEU A 8 36.93 18.85 -12.97
CA LEU A 8 35.50 18.55 -13.09
C LEU A 8 35.21 17.06 -13.27
N LYS A 9 36.06 16.33 -14.01
CA LYS A 9 35.96 14.86 -14.13
C LYS A 9 36.25 14.17 -12.80
N LEU A 10 37.24 14.65 -12.05
CA LEU A 10 37.58 14.12 -10.73
C LEU A 10 36.45 14.38 -9.72
N LEU A 11 35.88 15.59 -9.71
CA LEU A 11 34.76 15.96 -8.84
C LEU A 11 33.54 15.08 -9.11
N LYS A 12 33.16 14.89 -10.38
CA LYS A 12 32.05 13.99 -10.74
C LYS A 12 32.30 12.55 -10.30
N LYS A 13 33.54 12.07 -10.39
CA LYS A 13 33.92 10.71 -9.94
C LYS A 13 33.87 10.55 -8.43
N ILE A 14 34.24 11.59 -7.67
CA ILE A 14 34.14 11.62 -6.20
C ILE A 14 32.66 11.66 -5.77
N VAL A 15 31.86 12.56 -6.36
CA VAL A 15 30.42 12.66 -6.06
C VAL A 15 29.70 11.36 -6.38
N TYR A 16 30.00 10.72 -7.51
CA TYR A 16 29.41 9.43 -7.86
C TYR A 16 29.80 8.32 -6.87
N ARG A 17 31.06 8.29 -6.41
CA ARG A 17 31.51 7.31 -5.39
C ARG A 17 30.84 7.54 -4.04
N LEU A 18 30.64 8.80 -3.63
CA LEU A 18 29.93 9.16 -2.40
C LEU A 18 28.45 8.78 -2.48
N LEU A 19 27.79 9.08 -3.59
CA LEU A 19 26.37 8.73 -3.79
C LEU A 19 26.15 7.21 -3.79
N LYS A 20 27.06 6.47 -4.42
CA LYS A 20 27.05 5.00 -4.46
C LYS A 20 27.36 4.37 -3.09
N LEU A 21 28.18 5.02 -2.26
CA LEU A 21 28.45 4.60 -0.88
C LEU A 21 27.24 4.83 0.02
N ILE A 22 26.57 5.98 -0.10
CA ILE A 22 25.34 6.29 0.67
C ILE A 22 24.22 5.31 0.30
N GLN A 23 24.02 5.01 -0.99
CA GLN A 23 23.03 4.02 -1.42
C GLN A 23 23.31 2.60 -0.89
N SER A 24 24.59 2.19 -0.82
CA SER A 24 24.94 0.86 -0.30
C SER A 24 24.81 0.74 1.22
N ILE A 25 25.08 1.82 1.96
CA ILE A 25 24.83 1.89 3.41
C ILE A 25 23.33 1.83 3.71
N SER A 26 22.48 2.57 2.98
CA SER A 26 21.02 2.49 3.15
C SER A 26 20.45 1.11 2.87
N LEU A 27 20.98 0.40 1.85
CA LEU A 27 20.55 -0.96 1.53
C LEU A 27 20.98 -1.98 2.60
N ALA A 28 22.15 -1.81 3.20
CA ALA A 28 22.62 -2.67 4.30
C ALA A 28 21.78 -2.48 5.58
N ILE A 29 21.39 -1.25 5.90
CA ILE A 29 20.51 -0.95 7.06
C ILE A 29 19.12 -1.58 6.87
N LEU A 30 18.59 -1.57 5.64
CA LEU A 30 17.31 -2.18 5.32
C LEU A 30 17.34 -3.72 5.42
N ILE A 31 18.48 -4.35 5.12
CA ILE A 31 18.62 -5.82 5.23
C ILE A 31 18.80 -6.23 6.70
N LEU A 32 19.46 -5.41 7.52
CA LEU A 32 19.60 -5.62 8.97
C LEU A 32 18.28 -5.49 9.75
N SER A 33 17.34 -4.65 9.29
CA SER A 33 16.04 -4.49 9.96
C SER A 33 15.07 -5.65 9.70
N VAL A 34 15.26 -6.43 8.62
CA VAL A 34 14.38 -7.55 8.26
C VAL A 34 14.74 -8.85 8.99
N SER A 35 15.95 -8.97 9.54
CA SER A 35 16.42 -10.19 10.22
C SER A 35 16.14 -10.25 11.74
N VAL A 36 15.51 -9.24 12.34
CA VAL A 36 15.15 -9.28 13.77
C VAL A 36 13.63 -9.33 13.90
N LEU A 37 13.10 -10.55 14.06
CA LEU A 37 12.04 -10.99 14.97
C LEU A 37 11.69 -12.44 14.58
N PRO A 38 11.42 -13.36 15.53
CA PRO A 38 10.68 -13.12 16.76
C PRO A 38 11.43 -13.59 18.02
N VAL A 39 10.97 -13.17 19.20
CA VAL A 39 10.80 -13.99 20.41
C VAL A 39 10.43 -13.07 21.57
N PHE A 40 9.24 -13.31 22.11
CA PHE A 40 8.76 -12.82 23.39
C PHE A 40 9.69 -13.33 24.50
N ALA A 41 10.38 -12.44 25.21
CA ALA A 41 10.84 -12.67 26.57
C ALA A 41 11.10 -11.30 27.24
N GLN A 42 10.48 -11.13 28.39
CA GLN A 42 10.37 -9.93 29.18
C GLN A 42 11.46 -9.93 30.24
N GLU A 43 12.28 -8.88 30.34
CA GLU A 43 12.75 -8.42 31.66
C GLU A 43 13.18 -6.94 31.64
N SER A 44 12.80 -6.27 32.71
CA SER A 44 12.63 -4.84 32.92
C SER A 44 13.85 -4.15 33.51
N LEU A 45 14.13 -2.90 33.11
CA LEU A 45 14.73 -1.84 33.94
C LEU A 45 14.20 -0.48 33.44
N ASN A 46 13.10 0.04 33.98
CA ASN A 46 13.06 0.99 35.09
C ASN A 46 13.82 2.30 34.84
N VAL A 47 13.13 3.28 34.24
CA VAL A 47 13.45 4.70 34.44
C VAL A 47 12.16 5.42 34.83
N SER A 48 12.17 5.85 36.09
CA SER A 48 11.18 6.64 36.80
C SER A 48 10.87 7.96 36.09
N ASN A 49 9.58 8.27 35.92
CA ASN A 49 9.08 9.63 35.88
C ASN A 49 7.79 9.71 36.69
N GLN A 50 7.77 10.68 37.60
CA GLN A 50 6.84 10.84 38.69
C GLN A 50 5.45 11.34 38.24
N ASP A 51 4.44 10.63 38.73
CA ASP A 51 3.11 11.03 39.23
C ASP A 51 2.34 12.19 38.57
N LEU A 52 1.32 11.81 37.78
CA LEU A 52 -0.01 12.43 37.66
C LEU A 52 -1.04 11.30 37.31
N PRO A 53 -2.34 11.42 37.62
CA PRO A 53 -3.17 10.33 38.13
C PRO A 53 -3.48 9.21 37.11
N MET A 54 -3.41 7.98 37.62
CA MET A 54 -3.82 6.72 37.01
C MET A 54 -5.29 6.75 36.54
N VAL A 55 -5.55 6.80 35.24
CA VAL A 55 -6.85 6.41 34.63
C VAL A 55 -6.60 5.60 33.35
N SER A 56 -6.66 4.28 33.53
CA SER A 56 -7.15 3.25 32.60
C SER A 56 -6.65 3.25 31.14
N THR A 57 -5.67 2.39 30.88
CA THR A 57 -5.29 1.82 29.57
C THR A 57 -6.33 0.85 28.97
N ALA A 58 -7.62 0.96 29.31
CA ALA A 58 -8.68 0.11 28.76
C ALA A 58 -9.38 0.71 27.51
N ASN A 59 -9.19 2.00 27.21
CA ASN A 59 -10.04 2.71 26.26
C ASN A 59 -9.60 2.62 24.78
N ASP A 60 -8.30 2.54 24.47
CA ASP A 60 -7.85 2.57 23.06
C ASP A 60 -8.17 1.27 22.31
N SER A 61 -7.92 0.10 22.92
CA SER A 61 -8.25 -1.18 22.31
C SER A 61 -9.77 -1.40 22.20
N GLN A 62 -10.55 -0.91 23.16
CA GLN A 62 -12.01 -0.98 23.10
C GLN A 62 -12.58 -0.01 22.05
N LEU A 63 -12.01 1.19 21.91
CA LEU A 63 -12.40 2.17 20.88
C LEU A 63 -12.10 1.67 19.46
N GLU A 64 -10.97 0.99 19.24
CA GLU A 64 -10.68 0.34 17.96
C GLU A 64 -11.63 -0.84 17.67
N LEU A 65 -11.84 -1.73 18.64
CA LEU A 65 -12.76 -2.87 18.48
C LEU A 65 -14.21 -2.43 18.23
N THR A 66 -14.66 -1.36 18.89
CA THR A 66 -16.00 -0.79 18.69
C THR A 66 -16.15 -0.21 17.30
N LYS A 67 -15.12 0.52 16.81
CA LYS A 67 -15.11 1.04 15.42
C LYS A 67 -15.18 -0.07 14.38
N PHE A 68 -14.48 -1.19 14.57
CA PHE A 68 -14.55 -2.32 13.62
C PHE A 68 -15.92 -2.99 13.62
N GLN A 69 -16.56 -3.14 14.78
CA GLN A 69 -17.93 -3.67 14.89
C GLN A 69 -18.96 -2.74 14.24
N ASP A 70 -18.80 -1.43 14.40
CA ASP A 70 -19.66 -0.42 13.76
C ASP A 70 -19.52 -0.46 12.23
N ILE A 71 -18.29 -0.57 11.72
CA ILE A 71 -18.01 -0.72 10.28
C ILE A 71 -18.61 -2.01 9.75
N GLU A 72 -18.43 -3.13 10.46
CA GLU A 72 -18.98 -4.42 10.06
C GLU A 72 -20.50 -4.36 9.97
N LYS A 73 -21.16 -3.86 11.03
CA LYS A 73 -22.61 -3.70 11.06
C LYS A 73 -23.11 -2.84 9.90
N PHE A 74 -22.49 -1.67 9.68
CA PHE A 74 -22.83 -0.80 8.56
C PHE A 74 -22.68 -1.53 7.21
N SER A 75 -21.56 -2.21 7.01
CA SER A 75 -21.28 -2.91 5.76
C SER A 75 -22.24 -4.07 5.52
N ASP A 76 -22.59 -4.83 6.56
CA ASP A 76 -23.55 -5.92 6.46
C ASP A 76 -24.94 -5.41 6.10
N ASP A 77 -25.44 -4.39 6.82
CA ASP A 77 -26.73 -3.77 6.55
C ASP A 77 -26.79 -3.22 5.10
N PHE A 78 -25.72 -2.59 4.62
CA PHE A 78 -25.66 -2.06 3.26
C PHE A 78 -25.62 -3.16 2.20
N PHE A 79 -24.66 -4.09 2.28
CA PHE A 79 -24.44 -5.08 1.22
C PHE A 79 -25.53 -6.13 1.18
N VAL A 80 -26.12 -6.54 2.32
CA VAL A 80 -27.26 -7.47 2.31
C VAL A 80 -28.44 -6.89 1.52
N ASN A 81 -28.79 -5.63 1.79
CA ASN A 81 -29.92 -4.99 1.12
C ASN A 81 -29.61 -4.72 -0.37
N GLN A 82 -28.47 -4.08 -0.66
CA GLN A 82 -28.11 -3.72 -2.03
C GLN A 82 -27.91 -4.94 -2.93
N MET A 83 -27.31 -6.01 -2.42
CA MET A 83 -27.09 -7.22 -3.22
C MET A 83 -28.41 -7.95 -3.49
N ALA A 84 -29.34 -7.98 -2.54
CA ALA A 84 -30.66 -8.56 -2.74
C ALA A 84 -31.46 -7.77 -3.78
N GLU A 85 -31.53 -6.44 -3.66
CA GLU A 85 -32.27 -5.58 -4.59
C GLU A 85 -31.74 -5.65 -6.02
N ASN A 86 -30.41 -5.69 -6.18
CA ASN A 86 -29.75 -5.63 -7.49
C ASN A 86 -29.33 -7.01 -8.03
N HIS A 87 -29.71 -8.09 -7.35
CA HIS A 87 -29.37 -9.46 -7.74
C HIS A 87 -27.86 -9.67 -7.93
N ILE A 88 -27.05 -9.07 -7.05
CA ILE A 88 -25.59 -9.15 -7.10
C ILE A 88 -25.15 -10.45 -6.40
N PRO A 89 -24.47 -11.38 -7.10
CA PRO A 89 -24.14 -12.69 -6.55
C PRO A 89 -23.03 -12.64 -5.48
N GLY A 90 -22.09 -11.71 -5.61
CA GLY A 90 -20.96 -11.58 -4.71
C GLY A 90 -20.28 -10.22 -4.79
N ALA A 91 -19.74 -9.77 -3.66
CA ALA A 91 -19.05 -8.48 -3.54
C ALA A 91 -17.92 -8.57 -2.50
N VAL A 92 -16.91 -7.70 -2.63
CA VAL A 92 -15.89 -7.47 -1.59
C VAL A 92 -15.94 -6.00 -1.19
N PHE A 93 -15.92 -5.75 0.11
CA PHE A 93 -15.71 -4.42 0.68
C PHE A 93 -14.40 -4.39 1.45
N THR A 94 -13.56 -3.39 1.15
CA THR A 94 -12.28 -3.18 1.83
C THR A 94 -12.13 -1.72 2.21
N LEU A 95 -11.86 -1.45 3.49
CA LEU A 95 -11.53 -0.14 4.02
C LEU A 95 -10.02 -0.05 4.27
N VAL A 96 -9.39 0.97 3.69
CA VAL A 96 -7.97 1.27 3.85
C VAL A 96 -7.81 2.64 4.49
N LYS A 97 -6.93 2.74 5.50
CA LYS A 97 -6.56 4.01 6.15
C LYS A 97 -5.09 3.94 6.54
N ASP A 98 -4.36 5.04 6.34
CA ASP A 98 -2.95 5.14 6.73
C ASP A 98 -2.11 3.96 6.20
N ASP A 99 -2.31 3.61 4.93
CA ASP A 99 -1.69 2.49 4.20
C ASP A 99 -1.95 1.09 4.79
N LYS A 100 -2.92 0.96 5.70
CA LYS A 100 -3.32 -0.31 6.31
C LYS A 100 -4.73 -0.67 5.91
N ILE A 101 -4.94 -1.96 5.62
CA ILE A 101 -6.28 -2.52 5.49
C ILE A 101 -6.86 -2.61 6.91
N LEU A 102 -7.88 -1.79 7.18
CA LEU A 102 -8.58 -1.75 8.46
C LEU A 102 -9.70 -2.80 8.52
N PHE A 103 -10.40 -3.00 7.40
CA PHE A 103 -11.50 -3.95 7.31
C PHE A 103 -11.55 -4.53 5.91
N SER A 104 -11.82 -5.83 5.78
CA SER A 104 -12.06 -6.45 4.48
C SER A 104 -12.98 -7.65 4.63
N LYS A 105 -14.12 -7.63 3.92
CA LYS A 105 -15.15 -8.66 4.02
C LYS A 105 -15.70 -9.02 2.63
N GLY A 106 -15.93 -10.31 2.43
CA GLY A 106 -16.57 -10.85 1.25
C GLY A 106 -18.03 -11.18 1.54
N TYR A 107 -18.89 -10.90 0.57
CA TYR A 107 -20.32 -11.14 0.62
C TYR A 107 -20.72 -12.07 -0.52
N GLY A 108 -21.64 -13.00 -0.26
CA GLY A 108 -22.18 -13.90 -1.27
C GLY A 108 -21.14 -14.86 -1.86
N TYR A 109 -21.31 -15.17 -3.14
CA TYR A 109 -20.57 -16.22 -3.83
C TYR A 109 -19.85 -15.69 -5.07
N ALA A 110 -18.61 -16.13 -5.25
CA ALA A 110 -17.84 -15.94 -6.47
C ALA A 110 -18.36 -16.82 -7.63
N ASN A 111 -18.95 -17.97 -7.28
CA ASN A 111 -19.64 -18.86 -8.19
C ASN A 111 -20.89 -19.40 -7.48
N LEU A 112 -22.07 -19.17 -8.06
CA LEU A 112 -23.35 -19.59 -7.49
C LEU A 112 -23.60 -21.10 -7.61
N GLU A 113 -23.20 -21.71 -8.72
CA GLU A 113 -23.41 -23.14 -9.01
C GLU A 113 -22.60 -24.00 -8.04
N ASP A 114 -21.31 -23.68 -7.92
CA ASP A 114 -20.37 -24.40 -7.06
C ASP A 114 -20.39 -23.90 -5.60
N LYS A 115 -21.21 -22.87 -5.30
CA LYS A 115 -21.30 -22.20 -3.99
C LYS A 115 -19.94 -21.78 -3.44
N ILE A 116 -19.05 -21.30 -4.31
CA ILE A 116 -17.73 -20.81 -3.91
C ILE A 116 -17.91 -19.44 -3.25
N PRO A 117 -17.58 -19.25 -1.97
CA PRO A 117 -17.78 -17.97 -1.30
C PRO A 117 -16.82 -16.92 -1.84
N VAL A 118 -17.22 -15.66 -1.77
CA VAL A 118 -16.28 -14.55 -2.00
C VAL A 118 -15.30 -14.48 -0.83
N ILE A 119 -14.03 -14.75 -1.11
CA ILE A 119 -12.92 -14.59 -0.17
C ILE A 119 -12.14 -13.32 -0.51
N PRO A 120 -12.03 -12.34 0.40
CA PRO A 120 -11.17 -11.17 0.23
C PRO A 120 -9.74 -11.55 -0.13
N ASN A 121 -9.09 -10.76 -0.98
CA ASN A 121 -7.72 -10.97 -1.47
C ASN A 121 -7.47 -12.24 -2.30
N LYS A 122 -8.46 -13.13 -2.47
CA LYS A 122 -8.34 -14.34 -3.32
C LYS A 122 -9.30 -14.33 -4.50
N THR A 123 -10.51 -13.80 -4.31
CA THR A 123 -11.52 -13.74 -5.36
C THR A 123 -11.16 -12.64 -6.36
N LEU A 124 -11.05 -13.01 -7.63
CA LEU A 124 -10.76 -12.07 -8.71
C LEU A 124 -12.05 -11.50 -9.30
N PHE A 125 -12.12 -10.19 -9.45
CA PHE A 125 -13.22 -9.47 -10.09
C PHE A 125 -12.73 -8.80 -11.37
N ARG A 126 -13.59 -8.74 -12.39
CA ARG A 126 -13.33 -7.91 -13.58
C ARG A 126 -13.65 -6.46 -13.24
N VAL A 127 -12.61 -5.66 -13.02
CA VAL A 127 -12.74 -4.26 -12.55
C VAL A 127 -13.10 -3.24 -13.64
N GLY A 128 -13.19 -3.66 -14.90
CA GLY A 128 -13.68 -2.84 -16.02
C GLY A 128 -12.92 -1.53 -16.19
N SER A 129 -13.62 -0.39 -16.16
CA SER A 129 -13.03 0.93 -16.40
C SER A 129 -11.95 1.35 -15.40
N VAL A 130 -11.88 0.73 -14.22
CA VAL A 130 -10.77 0.94 -13.27
C VAL A 130 -9.42 0.58 -13.91
N SER A 131 -9.39 -0.37 -14.85
CA SER A 131 -8.18 -0.73 -15.61
C SER A 131 -7.56 0.44 -16.37
N LYS A 132 -8.34 1.47 -16.72
CA LYS A 132 -7.83 2.68 -17.40
C LYS A 132 -6.80 3.42 -16.56
N LEU A 133 -6.91 3.39 -15.22
CA LEU A 133 -5.90 4.00 -14.36
C LEU A 133 -4.54 3.36 -14.60
N VAL A 134 -4.48 2.03 -14.66
CA VAL A 134 -3.24 1.29 -14.94
C VAL A 134 -2.68 1.67 -16.31
N THR A 135 -3.52 1.66 -17.36
CA THR A 135 -3.09 2.04 -18.71
C THR A 135 -2.59 3.48 -18.77
N SER A 136 -3.33 4.43 -18.20
CA SER A 136 -2.94 5.85 -18.18
C SER A 136 -1.65 6.07 -17.41
N THR A 137 -1.45 5.38 -16.28
CA THR A 137 -0.18 5.44 -15.54
C THR A 137 0.97 4.92 -16.40
N ALA A 138 0.80 3.79 -17.10
CA ALA A 138 1.83 3.27 -18.00
C ALA A 138 2.14 4.26 -19.16
N VAL A 139 1.12 4.88 -19.74
CA VAL A 139 1.29 5.92 -20.76
C VAL A 139 2.08 7.11 -20.20
N MET A 140 1.73 7.61 -19.03
CA MET A 140 2.44 8.74 -18.41
C MET A 140 3.88 8.40 -18.02
N GLN A 141 4.17 7.16 -17.63
CA GLN A 141 5.55 6.70 -17.42
C GLN A 141 6.37 6.72 -18.73
N LEU A 142 5.75 6.40 -19.88
CA LEU A 142 6.41 6.53 -21.17
C LEU A 142 6.65 7.99 -21.56
N VAL A 143 5.75 8.89 -21.18
CA VAL A 143 5.91 10.35 -21.37
C VAL A 143 7.08 10.88 -20.54
N GLU A 144 7.16 10.52 -19.26
CA GLU A 144 8.27 10.89 -18.39
C GLU A 144 9.62 10.40 -18.92
N GLN A 145 9.64 9.21 -19.54
CA GLN A 145 10.84 8.65 -20.19
C GLN A 145 11.16 9.27 -21.56
N GLY A 146 10.33 10.21 -22.06
CA GLY A 146 10.47 10.80 -23.39
C GLY A 146 10.20 9.84 -24.56
N LYS A 147 9.59 8.68 -24.29
CA LYS A 147 9.27 7.64 -25.30
C LYS A 147 7.93 7.86 -25.98
N LEU A 148 7.05 8.64 -25.37
CA LEU A 148 5.74 9.01 -25.90
C LEU A 148 5.53 10.51 -25.69
N LYS A 149 5.02 11.22 -26.68
CA LYS A 149 4.63 12.63 -26.55
C LYS A 149 3.13 12.78 -26.66
N LEU A 150 2.48 13.30 -25.61
CA LEU A 150 1.02 13.40 -25.52
C LEU A 150 0.37 14.25 -26.61
N HIS A 151 1.10 15.24 -27.12
CA HIS A 151 0.59 16.21 -28.08
C HIS A 151 1.10 15.97 -29.51
N GLU A 152 1.78 14.84 -29.74
CA GLU A 152 2.24 14.44 -31.06
C GLU A 152 1.14 13.63 -31.76
N ASP A 153 1.11 13.70 -33.10
CA ASP A 153 0.15 12.92 -33.89
C ASP A 153 0.31 11.43 -33.57
N ILE A 154 -0.80 10.76 -33.24
CA ILE A 154 -0.81 9.34 -32.89
C ILE A 154 -0.29 8.45 -34.03
N ASN A 155 -0.40 8.90 -35.28
CA ASN A 155 0.14 8.21 -36.45
C ASN A 155 1.68 8.10 -36.43
N GLN A 156 2.38 8.85 -35.57
CA GLN A 156 3.81 8.64 -35.36
C GLN A 156 4.12 7.31 -34.63
N TYR A 157 3.13 6.72 -33.96
CA TYR A 157 3.27 5.50 -33.15
C TYR A 157 2.52 4.30 -33.73
N LEU A 158 1.54 4.52 -34.59
CA LEU A 158 0.76 3.47 -35.27
C LEU A 158 1.36 3.20 -36.66
N LYS A 159 1.50 1.93 -37.03
CA LYS A 159 1.98 1.48 -38.36
C LYS A 159 0.87 0.79 -39.13
#